data_AF-A0A093DU86-F1
#
_entry.id   AF-A0A093DU86-F1
#
_cell.length_a   1.000
_cell.length_b   1.000
_cell.length_c   1.000
_cell.angle_alpha   90.00
_cell.angle_beta   90.00
_cell.angle_gamma   90.00
#
_symmetry.space_group_name_H-M   'P 1'
#
loop_
_entity.id
_entity.type
_entity.pdbx_description
1 polymer ?
#
loop_
_entity_poly.entity_id
_entity_poly.type
_entity_poly.pdbx_seq_one_letter_code
_entity_poly.pdbx_strand_id
1 'polypeptide(L)'
;LIKILTNSNLPEEELDFFEILRLFFPVIYDVKYLMKSCKNLKGGLQEVAEQLELERIGPQHQAGSDSLLTGMAFFKMREMFFEDHIDDAKYCGHLYGLGSGSSYVQN
;
A
#
# COMPACT_ATOMS: atom_id res chain seq x y z
N LEU A 1 -3.23 -12.10 5.23
CA LEU A 1 -4.42 -12.00 6.10
C LEU A 1 -5.58 -12.86 5.56
N ILE A 2 -6.03 -12.68 4.31
CA ILE A 2 -7.17 -13.43 3.74
C ILE A 2 -7.12 -14.93 3.98
N LYS A 3 -6.01 -15.61 3.65
CA LYS A 3 -5.81 -17.04 3.93
C LYS A 3 -6.14 -17.46 5.38
N ILE A 4 -5.74 -16.64 6.35
CA ILE A 4 -5.96 -16.91 7.78
C ILE A 4 -7.43 -16.64 8.15
N LEU A 5 -7.99 -15.55 7.64
CA LEU A 5 -9.38 -15.15 7.92
C LEU A 5 -10.41 -16.13 7.31
N THR A 6 -10.11 -16.70 6.15
CA THR A 6 -10.98 -17.70 5.50
C THR A 6 -10.66 -19.13 5.92
N ASN A 7 -9.50 -19.36 6.55
CA ASN A 7 -8.97 -20.69 6.87
C ASN A 7 -9.01 -21.66 5.67
N SER A 8 -8.75 -21.15 4.47
CA SER A 8 -8.78 -21.88 3.21
C SER A 8 -7.60 -21.47 2.33
N ASN A 9 -7.35 -22.20 1.24
CA ASN A 9 -6.46 -21.69 0.20
C ASN A 9 -7.00 -20.37 -0.37
N LEU A 10 -6.10 -19.54 -0.91
CA LEU A 10 -6.51 -18.34 -1.65
C LEU A 10 -7.27 -18.78 -2.91
N PRO A 11 -8.21 -17.95 -3.41
CA PRO A 11 -8.87 -18.22 -4.69
C PRO A 11 -7.85 -18.39 -5.83
N GLU A 12 -8.19 -19.24 -6.79
CA GLU A 12 -7.35 -19.48 -7.97
C GLU A 12 -7.36 -18.28 -8.93
N GLU A 13 -8.53 -17.63 -9.06
CA GLU A 13 -8.72 -16.46 -9.90
C GLU A 13 -8.50 -15.16 -9.12
N GLU A 14 -7.82 -14.19 -9.74
CA GLU A 14 -7.52 -12.90 -9.13
C GLU A 14 -8.78 -12.09 -8.79
N LEU A 15 -9.81 -12.17 -9.63
CA LEU A 15 -11.08 -11.49 -9.41
C LEU A 15 -11.75 -11.94 -8.10
N ASP A 16 -11.83 -13.26 -7.90
CA ASP A 16 -12.41 -13.86 -6.70
C ASP A 16 -11.62 -13.49 -5.44
N PHE A 17 -10.28 -13.38 -5.55
CA PHE A 17 -9.44 -12.86 -4.47
C PHE A 17 -9.84 -11.44 -4.07
N PHE A 18 -10.05 -10.54 -5.04
CA PHE A 18 -10.44 -9.16 -4.75
C PHE A 18 -11.87 -9.04 -4.22
N GLU A 19 -12.80 -9.90 -4.64
CA GLU A 19 -14.15 -9.94 -4.06
C GLU A 19 -14.09 -10.25 -2.56
N ILE A 20 -13.34 -11.29 -2.16
CA ILE A 20 -13.17 -11.65 -0.75
C ILE A 20 -12.37 -10.57 -0.01
N LEU A 21 -11.34 -10.01 -0.63
CA LEU A 21 -10.52 -8.95 -0.03
C LEU A 21 -11.38 -7.75 0.40
N ARG A 22 -12.31 -7.31 -0.45
CA ARG A 22 -13.21 -6.17 -0.18
C ARG A 22 -14.21 -6.43 0.93
N LEU A 23 -14.55 -7.70 1.21
CA LEU A 23 -15.43 -8.04 2.34
C LEU A 23 -14.72 -7.83 3.68
N PHE A 24 -13.45 -8.20 3.78
CA PHE A 24 -12.68 -8.08 5.03
C PHE A 24 -12.00 -6.71 5.19
N PHE A 25 -11.60 -6.10 4.08
CA PHE A 25 -10.86 -4.84 4.03
C PHE A 25 -11.49 -3.92 2.98
N PRO A 26 -12.65 -3.30 3.30
CA PRO A 26 -13.40 -2.49 2.35
C PRO A 26 -12.66 -1.23 1.91
N VAL A 27 -11.73 -0.73 2.74
CA VAL A 27 -10.88 0.42 2.44
C VAL A 27 -9.43 0.03 2.67
N ILE A 28 -8.63 0.05 1.59
CA ILE A 28 -7.20 -0.19 1.62
C ILE A 28 -6.52 0.91 0.79
N TYR A 29 -5.46 1.50 1.35
CA TYR A 29 -4.52 2.27 0.56
C TYR A 29 -3.14 1.62 0.65
N ASP A 30 -2.63 1.21 -0.50
CA ASP A 30 -1.26 0.75 -0.63
C ASP A 30 -0.34 1.96 -0.83
N VAL A 31 0.51 2.24 0.16
CA VAL A 31 1.49 3.34 0.10
C VAL A 31 2.36 3.26 -1.16
N LYS A 32 2.76 2.05 -1.57
CA LYS A 32 3.55 1.84 -2.79
C LYS A 32 2.77 2.22 -4.04
N TYR A 33 1.46 1.96 -4.06
CA TYR A 33 0.59 2.38 -5.15
C TYR A 33 0.41 3.91 -5.18
N LEU A 34 0.19 4.55 -4.02
CA LEU A 34 0.11 6.01 -3.90
C LEU A 34 1.36 6.72 -4.43
N MET A 35 2.55 6.15 -4.17
CA MET A 35 3.83 6.69 -4.64
C MET A 35 3.89 6.84 -6.17
N LYS A 36 3.15 6.07 -6.97
CA LYS A 36 3.11 6.23 -8.44
C LYS A 36 2.63 7.63 -8.86
N SER A 37 1.89 8.33 -8.00
CA SER A 37 1.44 9.71 -8.23
C SER A 37 2.38 10.77 -7.64
N CYS A 38 3.44 10.36 -6.94
CA CYS A 38 4.39 11.24 -6.27
C CYS A 38 5.72 11.25 -7.04
N LYS A 39 5.94 12.23 -7.93
CA LYS A 39 7.05 12.25 -8.90
C LYS A 39 8.45 11.99 -8.32
N ASN A 40 8.69 12.40 -7.07
CA ASN A 40 10.00 12.31 -6.44
C ASN A 40 10.13 11.14 -5.46
N LEU A 41 9.06 10.40 -5.20
CA LEU A 41 9.09 9.24 -4.29
C LEU A 41 9.28 7.95 -5.07
N LYS A 42 10.37 7.24 -4.78
CA LYS A 42 10.70 5.97 -5.41
C LYS A 42 11.46 5.07 -4.44
N GLY A 43 11.45 3.78 -4.74
CA GLY A 43 12.19 2.80 -3.95
C GLY A 43 11.33 2.03 -2.94
N GLY A 44 11.98 1.31 -2.04
CA GLY A 44 11.36 0.55 -0.94
C GLY A 44 10.92 1.43 0.24
N LEU A 45 10.26 0.82 1.23
CA LEU A 45 9.74 1.54 2.40
C LEU A 45 10.82 2.36 3.14
N GLN A 46 12.03 1.81 3.26
CA GLN A 46 13.14 2.50 3.92
C GLN A 46 13.61 3.73 3.15
N GLU A 47 13.77 3.62 1.83
CA GLU A 47 14.18 4.75 0.97
C GLU A 47 13.12 5.86 0.96
N VAL A 48 11.84 5.48 1.00
CA VAL A 48 10.72 6.44 1.10
C VAL A 48 10.71 7.15 2.45
N ALA A 49 10.96 6.42 3.54
CA ALA A 49 11.07 7.04 4.86
C ALA A 49 12.21 8.06 4.92
N GLU A 50 13.35 7.76 4.32
CA GLU A 50 14.48 8.70 4.21
C GLU A 50 14.12 9.95 3.39
N GLN A 51 13.45 9.77 2.24
CA GLN A 51 12.98 10.88 1.39
C GLN A 51 11.92 11.76 2.07
N LEU A 52 11.16 11.19 3.02
CA LEU A 52 10.14 11.89 3.81
C LEU A 52 10.65 12.36 5.18
N GLU A 53 11.93 12.17 5.46
CA GLU A 53 12.58 12.53 6.73
C GLU A 53 11.89 11.90 7.96
N LEU A 54 11.51 10.63 7.84
CA LEU A 54 10.84 9.86 8.88
C LEU A 54 11.83 9.00 9.67
N GLU A 55 11.76 9.08 10.99
CA GLU A 55 12.56 8.25 11.89
C GLU A 55 11.89 6.89 12.13
N ARG A 56 12.63 5.81 11.90
CA ARG A 56 12.18 4.44 12.19
C ARG A 56 12.27 4.16 13.69
N ILE A 57 11.20 3.59 14.24
CA ILE A 57 11.19 3.03 15.60
C ILE A 57 11.17 1.50 15.52
N GLY A 58 12.13 0.86 16.18
CA GLY A 58 12.30 -0.59 16.19
C GLY A 58 13.13 -1.14 15.03
N PRO A 59 13.35 -2.46 15.01
CA PRO A 59 14.22 -3.12 14.03
C PRO A 59 13.60 -3.18 12.63
N GLN A 60 14.38 -2.81 11.61
CA GLN A 60 14.02 -2.99 10.21
C GLN A 60 13.76 -4.47 9.88
N HIS A 61 12.85 -4.74 8.93
CA HIS A 61 12.45 -6.08 8.52
C HIS A 61 11.66 -6.87 9.57
N GLN A 62 11.07 -6.18 10.56
CA GLN A 62 10.04 -6.74 11.42
C GLN A 62 8.70 -6.06 11.15
N ALA A 63 7.65 -6.89 11.06
CA ALA A 63 6.30 -6.43 10.72
C ALA A 63 5.81 -5.28 11.61
N GLY A 64 6.12 -5.31 12.92
CA GLY A 64 5.77 -4.22 13.84
C GLY A 64 6.42 -2.88 13.45
N SER A 65 7.74 -2.84 13.35
CA SER A 65 8.48 -1.62 12.95
C SER A 65 8.08 -1.14 11.56
N ASP A 66 7.98 -2.05 10.59
CA ASP A 66 7.62 -1.71 9.22
C ASP A 66 6.18 -1.20 9.11
N SER A 67 5.24 -1.72 9.91
CA SER A 67 3.86 -1.23 9.94
C SER A 67 3.75 0.19 10.51
N LEU A 68 4.51 0.51 11.56
CA LEU A 68 4.57 1.85 12.13
C LEU A 68 5.15 2.84 11.11
N LEU A 69 6.26 2.48 10.46
CA LEU A 69 6.87 3.32 9.44
C LEU A 69 5.96 3.50 8.22
N THR A 70 5.24 2.46 7.82
CA THR A 70 4.21 2.54 6.76
C THR A 70 3.11 3.53 7.12
N GLY A 71 2.63 3.51 8.37
CA GLY A 71 1.63 4.46 8.86
C GLY A 71 2.12 5.90 8.84
N MET A 72 3.35 6.14 9.33
CA MET A 72 3.98 7.46 9.29
C MET A 72 4.13 7.97 7.85
N ALA A 73 4.63 7.11 6.95
CA ALA A 73 4.76 7.43 5.53
C ALA A 73 3.42 7.79 4.89
N PHE A 74 2.36 7.01 5.17
CA PHE A 74 1.02 7.29 4.66
C PHE A 74 0.53 8.68 5.04
N PHE A 75 0.55 9.03 6.34
CA PHE A 75 0.04 10.34 6.79
C PHE A 75 0.90 11.50 6.26
N LYS A 76 2.22 11.34 6.25
CA LYS A 76 3.13 12.37 5.71
C LYS A 76 2.92 12.58 4.22
N MET A 77 2.74 11.50 3.46
CA MET A 77 2.44 11.59 2.03
C MET A 77 1.09 12.23 1.77
N ARG A 78 0.05 11.87 2.54
CA ARG A 78 -1.30 12.44 2.43
C ARG A 78 -1.29 13.95 2.57
N GLU A 79 -0.58 14.47 3.57
CA GLU A 79 -0.38 15.90 3.79
C GLU A 79 0.36 16.56 2.60
N MET A 80 1.52 16.00 2.21
CA MET A 80 2.42 16.65 1.23
C MET A 80 1.95 16.58 -0.22
N PHE A 81 1.28 15.50 -0.63
CA PHE A 81 1.01 15.21 -2.05
C PHE A 81 -0.46 15.06 -2.40
N PHE A 82 -1.35 14.98 -1.40
CA PHE A 82 -2.77 14.71 -1.60
C PHE A 82 -3.70 15.72 -0.92
N GLU A 83 -3.19 16.89 -0.49
CA GLU A 83 -4.02 17.95 0.10
C GLU A 83 -4.89 17.44 1.28
N ASP A 84 -4.33 16.54 2.10
CA ASP A 84 -5.02 15.85 3.20
C ASP A 84 -6.20 14.94 2.81
N HIS A 85 -6.45 14.72 1.51
CA HIS A 85 -7.58 13.93 1.01
C HIS A 85 -7.17 12.97 -0.13
N ILE A 86 -7.33 11.67 0.10
CA ILE A 86 -7.08 10.64 -0.94
C ILE A 86 -8.38 10.34 -1.68
N ASP A 87 -8.32 10.38 -3.01
CA ASP A 87 -9.45 10.01 -3.87
C ASP A 87 -9.69 8.49 -3.89
N ASP A 88 -10.78 8.06 -3.26
CA ASP A 88 -11.17 6.65 -3.18
C ASP A 88 -11.36 6.00 -4.55
N ALA A 89 -11.95 6.71 -5.50
CA ALA A 89 -12.22 6.16 -6.83
C ALA A 89 -10.93 5.80 -7.57
N LYS A 90 -9.82 6.44 -7.21
CA LYS A 90 -8.51 6.28 -7.84
C LYS A 90 -7.57 5.36 -7.06
N TYR A 91 -7.67 5.34 -5.72
CA TYR A 91 -6.64 4.72 -4.88
C TYR A 91 -7.16 3.63 -3.93
N CYS A 92 -8.45 3.64 -3.58
CA CYS A 92 -8.99 2.68 -2.64
C CYS A 92 -9.03 1.27 -3.25
N GLY A 93 -8.51 0.28 -2.52
CA GLY A 93 -8.53 -1.13 -2.92
C GLY A 93 -7.53 -1.51 -4.02
N HIS A 94 -6.71 -0.57 -4.49
CA HIS A 94 -5.64 -0.85 -5.46
C HIS A 94 -4.36 -1.29 -4.75
N LEU A 95 -3.92 -2.52 -5.04
CA LEU A 95 -2.67 -3.08 -4.53
C LEU A 95 -1.57 -2.99 -5.59
N TYR A 96 -0.36 -2.62 -5.17
CA TYR A 96 0.76 -2.50 -6.09
C TYR A 96 1.10 -3.85 -6.73
N GLY A 97 1.15 -3.88 -8.07
CA GLY A 97 1.53 -5.05 -8.85
C GLY A 97 0.39 -6.05 -9.10
N LEU A 98 -0.85 -5.72 -8.73
CA LEU A 98 -2.04 -6.53 -8.96
C LEU A 98 -3.15 -5.72 -9.66
N GLY A 99 -4.11 -6.42 -10.26
CA GLY A 99 -5.30 -5.87 -10.88
C GLY A 99 -5.08 -5.01 -12.13
N SER A 100 -6.18 -4.49 -12.67
CA SER A 100 -6.23 -3.69 -13.91
C SER A 100 -5.53 -2.32 -13.85
N GLY A 101 -5.13 -1.86 -12.67
CA GLY A 101 -4.28 -0.66 -12.50
C GLY A 101 -2.78 -0.92 -12.72
N SER A 102 -2.42 -2.18 -13.03
CA SER A 102 -1.06 -2.61 -13.34
C SER A 102 -0.80 -2.53 -14.85
N SER A 103 -0.71 -1.30 -15.38
CA SER A 103 0.06 -1.12 -16.61
C SER A 103 1.52 -1.46 -16.27
N TYR A 104 1.97 -2.61 -16.77
CA TYR A 104 3.37 -3.03 -16.77
C TYR A 104 4.21 -1.87 -17.31
N VAL A 105 4.96 -1.20 -16.44
CA VAL A 105 6.10 -0.39 -16.89
C VAL A 105 7.24 -1.37 -17.06
N GLN A 106 7.44 -1.84 -18.30
CA GLN A 106 8.69 -2.46 -18.68
C GLN A 106 9.79 -1.39 -18.54
N ASN A 107 10.82 -1.70 -17.77
CA ASN A 107 12.09 -0.97 -17.80
C ASN A 107 12.80 -1.22 -19.14
#